data_AF-A0AA37UNM2-F1
#
_entry.id   AF-A0AA37UNM2-F1
#
_cell.length_a   1.000
_cell.length_b   1.000
_cell.length_c   1.000
_cell.angle_alpha   90.00
_cell.angle_beta   90.00
_cell.angle_gamma   90.00
#
_symmetry.space_group_name_H-M   'P 1'
#
loop_
_entity.id
_entity.type
_entity.pdbx_description
1 polymer ?
#
loop_
_entity_poly.entity_id
_entity_poly.type
_entity_poly.pdbx_seq_one_letter_code
_entity_poly.pdbx_strand_id
1 'polypeptide(L)'
;MTASERPSRDQFVELDGVALVGFDDLVDRVLASYPELGRAVVESSALREYEAFTGGIPLAVPAELEAGLHELFGAGARDEDAA
;
A
#
# COMPACT_ATOMS: atom_id res chain seq x y z
N MET A 1 -21.37 22.92 9.16
CA MET A 1 -19.95 22.87 9.56
C MET A 1 -19.75 21.64 10.41
N THR A 2 -19.51 20.48 9.80
CA THR A 2 -18.95 19.34 10.53
C THR A 2 -17.44 19.49 10.40
N ALA A 3 -16.76 19.74 11.51
CA ALA A 3 -15.31 19.69 11.56
C ALA A 3 -14.94 18.27 11.11
N SER A 4 -14.30 18.15 9.94
CA SER A 4 -13.68 16.90 9.54
C SER A 4 -12.66 16.59 10.64
N GLU A 5 -12.98 15.59 11.48
CA GLU A 5 -12.02 15.05 12.43
C GLU A 5 -10.80 14.66 11.60
N ARG A 6 -9.74 15.45 11.70
CA ARG A 6 -8.46 15.05 11.14
C ARG A 6 -8.07 13.78 11.91
N PRO A 7 -7.85 12.64 11.27
CA PRO A 7 -7.44 11.44 11.97
C PRO A 7 -6.24 11.77 12.87
N SER A 8 -6.26 11.24 14.09
CA SER A 8 -5.18 11.43 15.07
C SER A 8 -3.84 11.12 14.39
N ARG A 9 -2.84 12.00 14.59
CA ARG A 9 -1.55 11.97 13.87
C ARG A 9 -0.77 10.65 13.96
N ASP A 10 -1.13 9.78 14.90
CA ASP A 10 -0.51 8.49 15.18
C ASP A 10 -1.40 7.27 14.88
N GLN A 11 -2.43 7.42 14.04
CA GLN A 11 -3.26 6.29 13.67
C GLN A 11 -2.55 5.44 12.60
N PHE A 12 -2.01 4.30 13.01
CA PHE A 12 -1.51 3.25 12.13
C PHE A 12 -2.43 2.03 12.19
N VAL A 13 -2.41 1.23 11.14
CA VAL A 13 -3.04 -0.10 11.08
C VAL A 13 -1.92 -1.13 11.19
N GLU A 14 -2.05 -2.11 12.08
CA GLU A 14 -1.08 -3.20 12.15
C GLU A 14 -1.48 -4.34 11.20
N LEU A 15 -0.56 -4.77 10.36
CA LEU A 15 -0.73 -5.89 9.43
C LEU A 15 0.54 -6.74 9.42
N ASP A 16 0.40 -8.03 9.72
CA ASP A 16 1.52 -8.96 9.85
C ASP A 16 2.65 -8.46 10.78
N GLY A 17 2.28 -7.79 11.87
CA GLY A 17 3.22 -7.21 12.84
C GLY A 17 3.92 -5.94 12.36
N VAL A 18 3.52 -5.37 11.23
CA VAL A 18 4.03 -4.11 10.68
C VAL A 18 2.99 -3.00 10.84
N ALA A 19 3.39 -1.88 11.44
CA ALA A 19 2.56 -0.69 11.53
C ALA A 19 2.55 0.06 10.19
N LEU A 20 1.37 0.15 9.57
CA LEU A 20 1.12 0.80 8.29
C LEU A 20 0.43 2.15 8.47
N VAL A 21 0.82 3.11 7.64
CA VAL A 21 0.16 4.41 7.51
C VAL A 21 -0.28 4.65 6.08
N GLY A 22 -1.25 5.55 5.87
CA GLY A 22 -1.63 5.98 4.53
C GLY A 22 -0.44 6.56 3.77
N PHE A 23 -0.30 6.20 2.49
CA PHE A 23 0.80 6.69 1.66
C PHE A 23 0.74 8.21 1.48
N ASP A 24 -0.44 8.77 1.21
CA ASP A 24 -0.61 10.23 1.14
C ASP A 24 -0.32 10.92 2.48
N ASP A 25 -0.74 10.33 3.61
CA ASP A 25 -0.43 10.88 4.93
C ASP A 25 1.08 10.87 5.23
N LEU A 26 1.79 9.84 4.79
CA LEU A 26 3.25 9.80 4.85
C LEU A 26 3.85 10.94 4.01
N VAL A 27 3.45 11.07 2.75
CA VAL A 27 3.94 12.10 1.83
C VAL A 27 3.69 13.50 2.38
N ASP A 28 2.48 13.77 2.86
CA ASP A 28 2.10 15.08 3.41
C ASP A 28 2.88 15.41 4.68
N ARG A 29 3.13 14.42 5.57
CA ARG A 29 3.95 14.61 6.78
C ARG A 29 5.43 14.87 6.43
N VAL A 30 5.96 14.19 5.42
CA VAL A 30 7.33 14.41 4.95
C VAL A 30 7.46 15.79 4.33
N LEU A 31 6.53 16.20 3.44
CA LEU A 31 6.53 17.53 2.84
C LEU A 31 6.35 18.66 3.86
N ALA A 32 5.58 18.42 4.92
CA ALA A 32 5.46 19.38 6.02
C ALA A 32 6.80 19.59 6.77
N SER A 33 7.67 18.58 6.77
CA SER A 33 8.99 18.61 7.42
C SER A 33 10.10 19.10 6.48
N TYR A 34 9.93 18.89 5.17
CA TYR A 34 10.88 19.21 4.10
C TYR A 34 10.16 19.90 2.92
N PRO A 35 9.66 21.14 3.10
CA PRO A 35 8.80 21.81 2.13
C PRO A 35 9.51 22.20 0.82
N GLU A 36 10.84 22.18 0.81
CA GLU A 36 11.66 22.40 -0.39
C GLU A 36 11.66 21.21 -1.36
N LEU A 37 11.25 20.01 -0.90
CA LEU A 37 11.14 18.84 -1.74
C LEU A 37 9.85 18.87 -2.56
N GLY A 38 9.92 18.42 -3.81
CA GLY A 38 8.73 18.21 -4.64
C GLY A 38 8.00 16.91 -4.27
N ARG A 39 6.66 16.90 -4.33
CA ARG A 39 5.84 15.72 -4.01
C ARG A 39 6.27 14.46 -4.77
N ALA A 40 6.51 14.57 -6.07
CA ALA A 40 6.96 13.45 -6.90
C ALA A 40 8.31 12.85 -6.44
N VAL A 41 9.21 13.69 -5.89
CA VAL A 41 10.48 13.21 -5.32
C VAL A 41 10.22 12.39 -4.07
N VAL A 42 9.34 12.89 -3.17
CA VAL A 42 8.97 12.17 -1.95
C VAL A 42 8.27 10.85 -2.26
N GLU A 43 7.31 10.84 -3.18
CA GLU A 43 6.58 9.63 -3.58
C GLU A 43 7.52 8.57 -4.17
N SER A 44 8.38 8.95 -5.11
CA SER A 44 9.31 8.01 -5.74
C SER A 44 10.34 7.46 -4.75
N SER A 45 10.85 8.30 -3.83
CA SER A 45 11.70 7.85 -2.73
C SER A 45 10.95 6.90 -1.79
N ALA A 46 9.73 7.23 -1.39
CA ALA A 46 8.94 6.40 -0.48
C ALA A 46 8.66 5.01 -1.06
N LEU A 47 8.34 4.90 -2.35
CA LEU A 47 8.13 3.61 -3.02
C LEU A 47 9.41 2.76 -3.06
N ARG A 48 10.56 3.38 -3.37
CA ARG A 48 11.85 2.69 -3.37
C ARG A 48 12.23 2.19 -1.97
N GLU A 49 12.05 3.01 -0.96
CA GLU A 49 12.33 2.62 0.43
C GLU A 49 11.34 1.54 0.91
N TYR A 50 10.08 1.59 0.48
CA TYR A 50 9.10 0.54 0.75
C TYR A 50 9.58 -0.81 0.19
N GLU A 51 9.98 -0.87 -1.08
CA GLU A 51 10.53 -2.09 -1.68
C GLU A 51 11.75 -2.62 -0.91
N ALA A 52 12.65 -1.73 -0.49
CA ALA A 52 13.82 -2.09 0.29
C ALA A 52 13.46 -2.62 1.69
N PHE A 53 12.44 -2.04 2.34
CA PHE A 53 11.99 -2.41 3.68
C PHE A 53 11.25 -3.75 3.68
N THR A 54 10.39 -3.99 2.68
CA THR A 54 9.56 -5.21 2.62
C THR A 54 10.21 -6.36 1.85
N GLY A 55 11.35 -6.13 1.20
CA GLY A 55 11.95 -7.11 0.29
C GLY A 55 11.07 -7.37 -0.94
N GLY A 56 10.21 -6.41 -1.32
CA GLY A 56 9.26 -6.53 -2.42
C GLY A 56 7.99 -7.33 -2.09
N ILE A 57 7.83 -7.81 -0.85
CA ILE A 57 6.62 -8.51 -0.43
C ILE A 57 5.54 -7.47 -0.11
N PRO A 58 4.38 -7.47 -0.79
CA PRO A 58 3.33 -6.51 -0.49
C PRO A 58 2.70 -6.83 0.87
N LEU A 59 2.62 -5.83 1.76
CA LEU A 59 1.97 -5.99 3.06
C LEU A 59 0.44 -5.89 2.95
N ALA A 60 -0.07 -5.00 2.10
CA ALA A 60 -1.50 -4.87 1.80
C ALA A 60 -1.74 -4.93 0.29
N VAL A 61 -2.83 -5.59 -0.12
CA VAL A 61 -3.25 -5.73 -1.52
C VAL A 61 -4.74 -5.42 -1.66
N PRO A 62 -5.22 -4.99 -2.84
CA PRO A 62 -6.66 -4.86 -3.09
C PRO A 62 -7.38 -6.20 -2.89
N ALA A 63 -8.59 -6.17 -2.32
CA ALA A 63 -9.37 -7.39 -2.11
C ALA A 63 -9.72 -8.09 -3.44
N GLU A 64 -9.87 -7.32 -4.52
CA GLU A 64 -10.14 -7.83 -5.86
C GLU A 64 -9.01 -8.68 -6.43
N LEU A 65 -7.78 -8.56 -5.90
CA LEU A 65 -6.66 -9.39 -6.32
C LEU A 65 -6.93 -10.86 -6.03
N GLU A 66 -7.51 -11.19 -4.87
CA GLU A 66 -7.85 -12.55 -4.49
C GLU A 66 -8.85 -13.17 -5.47
N ALA A 67 -9.89 -12.43 -5.84
CA ALA A 67 -10.88 -12.87 -6.84
C ALA A 67 -10.22 -13.14 -8.20
N GLY A 68 -9.37 -12.23 -8.67
CA GLY A 68 -8.63 -12.42 -9.93
C GLY A 68 -7.70 -13.62 -9.92
N LEU A 69 -7.05 -13.91 -8.78
CA LEU A 69 -6.20 -15.10 -8.62
C LEU A 69 -7.03 -16.39 -8.67
N HIS A 70 -8.19 -16.43 -8.02
CA HIS A 70 -9.09 -17.58 -8.10
C HIS A 70 -9.60 -17.84 -9.51
N GLU A 71 -9.92 -16.79 -10.28
CA GLU A 71 -10.31 -16.93 -11.69
C GLU A 71 -9.16 -17.49 -12.53
N LEU A 72 -7.94 -16.96 -12.36
CA LEU A 72 -6.76 -17.38 -13.10
C LEU A 72 -6.43 -18.86 -12.85
N PHE A 73 -6.33 -19.27 -11.59
CA PHE A 73 -5.98 -20.65 -11.23
C PHE A 73 -7.14 -21.62 -11.44
N GLY A 74 -8.38 -21.18 -11.22
CA GLY A 74 -9.58 -21.97 -11.48
C GLY A 74 -9.84 -22.22 -12.97
N ALA A 75 -9.37 -21.34 -13.86
CA ALA A 75 -9.38 -21.56 -15.31
C ALA A 75 -8.28 -22.55 -15.74
N GLY A 76 -7.06 -22.43 -15.21
CA GLY A 76 -5.94 -23.32 -15.54
C GLY A 76 -6.16 -24.79 -15.14
N ALA A 77 -6.79 -25.04 -13.99
CA ALA A 77 -7.09 -26.40 -13.52
C ALA A 77 -8.09 -27.17 -14.41
N ARG A 78 -8.88 -26.48 -15.23
CA ARG A 78 -9.88 -27.11 -16.12
C ARG A 78 -9.30 -27.56 -17.46
N ASP A 79 -8.17 -26.98 -17.88
CA ASP A 79 -7.51 -27.32 -19.13
C ASP A 79 -6.53 -28.51 -18.98
N GLU A 80 -5.97 -28.74 -17.78
CA GLU A 80 -5.08 -29.89 -17.50
C GLU A 80 -5.83 -31.22 -17.33
N ASP A 81 -7.10 -31.22 -16.91
CA ASP A 81 -7.94 -32.43 -16.78
C ASP A 81 -8.56 -32.92 -18.10
N ALA A 82 -8.36 -32.17 -19.20
CA ALA A 82 -8.89 -32.49 -20.53
C ALA A 82 -7.84 -33.12 -21.49
N ALA A 83 -6.64 -33.43 -21.00
CA ALA A 83 -5.50 -33.97 -21.77
C ALA A 83 -5.21 -35.44 -21.49
#